data_AF-A0A963A1T6-F1
#
_entry.id   AF-A0A963A1T6-F1
#
_cell.length_a   1.000
_cell.length_b   1.000
_cell.length_c   1.000
_cell.angle_alpha   90.00
_cell.angle_beta   90.00
_cell.angle_gamma   90.00
#
_symmetry.space_group_name_H-M   'P 1'
#
loop_
_entity.id
_entity.type
_entity.pdbx_description
1 polymer ?
#
loop_
_entity_poly.entity_id
_entity_poly.type
_entity_poly.pdbx_seq_one_letter_code
_entity_poly.pdbx_strand_id
1 'polypeptide(L)'
;MIANFIFHFNEIMHRQYYRSAGYSRLEIAFMLVLGIFIGLLAVTKYLELSTAAKEAMEPGLIEGVRSGIAAYAEEAKSRGNNKLFPSTLDDAASGAATPRDPFFGRVLEKGVAVEGWSKLERNHYLTPSGNTIVYHPESGEFLYSSDTGSSMPVAPDKP
;
A
#
# COMPACT_ATOMS: atom_id res chain seq x y z
N MET A 1 -54.77 -36.13 -29.82
CA MET A 1 -53.69 -37.02 -29.35
C MET A 1 -52.46 -36.21 -28.89
N ILE A 2 -52.67 -35.16 -28.07
CA ILE A 2 -51.60 -34.26 -27.56
C ILE A 2 -51.77 -34.02 -26.03
N ALA A 3 -52.92 -34.36 -25.45
CA ALA A 3 -53.22 -34.14 -24.04
C ALA A 3 -52.58 -35.16 -23.06
N ASN A 4 -52.09 -36.31 -23.54
CA ASN A 4 -51.46 -37.33 -22.67
C ASN A 4 -49.95 -37.17 -22.49
N PHE A 5 -49.30 -36.25 -23.19
CA PHE A 5 -47.84 -36.05 -23.09
C PHE A 5 -47.46 -34.94 -22.09
N ILE A 6 -48.40 -34.07 -21.73
CA ILE A 6 -48.17 -32.94 -20.81
C ILE A 6 -48.32 -33.36 -19.34
N PHE A 7 -49.09 -34.41 -19.05
CA PHE A 7 -49.31 -34.87 -17.68
C PHE A 7 -48.11 -35.66 -17.11
N HIS A 8 -47.24 -36.21 -17.96
CA HIS A 8 -46.08 -36.98 -17.51
C HIS A 8 -44.82 -36.12 -17.27
N PHE A 9 -44.77 -34.90 -17.82
CA PHE A 9 -43.62 -34.00 -17.67
C PHE A 9 -43.68 -33.14 -16.40
N ASN A 10 -44.87 -32.97 -15.80
CA ASN A 10 -45.05 -32.18 -14.59
C ASN A 10 -44.78 -32.96 -13.28
N GLU A 11 -44.48 -34.26 -13.38
CA GLU A 11 -44.16 -35.12 -12.22
C GLU A 11 -42.65 -35.38 -12.04
N ILE A 12 -41.80 -34.90 -12.95
CA ILE A 12 -40.33 -35.08 -12.88
C ILE A 12 -39.63 -33.84 -12.31
N MET A 13 -40.33 -32.70 -12.19
CA MET A 13 -39.77 -31.43 -11.73
C MET A 13 -40.18 -31.05 -10.30
N HIS A 14 -40.31 -32.01 -9.38
CA HIS A 14 -40.65 -31.67 -7.99
C HIS A 14 -39.98 -32.48 -6.87
N ARG A 15 -38.92 -33.25 -7.15
CA ARG A 15 -38.30 -34.06 -6.09
C ARG A 15 -36.82 -34.39 -6.25
N GLN A 16 -36.02 -33.45 -6.75
CA GLN A 16 -34.59 -33.46 -6.45
C GLN A 16 -34.38 -32.67 -5.16
N TYR A 17 -34.50 -33.43 -4.08
CA TYR A 17 -34.03 -33.16 -2.73
C TYR A 17 -32.97 -32.05 -2.63
N TYR A 18 -33.39 -30.82 -2.31
CA TYR A 18 -32.66 -30.06 -1.29
C TYR A 18 -32.93 -30.74 0.05
N ARG A 19 -32.37 -31.94 0.22
CA ARG A 19 -32.05 -32.43 1.55
C ARG A 19 -30.98 -31.47 2.00
N SER A 20 -31.30 -30.57 2.92
CA SER A 20 -30.29 -30.05 3.83
C SER A 20 -29.77 -31.26 4.61
N ALA A 21 -28.87 -32.02 3.99
CA ALA A 21 -27.99 -32.90 4.71
C ALA A 21 -27.23 -31.96 5.64
N GLY A 22 -27.65 -31.90 6.91
CA GLY A 22 -26.87 -31.21 7.92
C GLY A 22 -25.46 -31.76 7.82
N TYR A 23 -24.50 -30.88 7.51
CA TYR A 23 -23.12 -31.28 7.28
C TYR A 23 -22.67 -32.24 8.40
N SER A 24 -22.11 -33.37 8.01
CA SER A 24 -21.56 -34.32 8.98
C SER A 24 -20.50 -33.59 9.81
N ARG A 25 -20.45 -33.83 11.12
CA ARG A 25 -19.47 -33.16 12.03
C ARG A 25 -18.04 -33.30 11.52
N LEU A 26 -17.74 -34.42 10.88
CA LEU A 26 -16.44 -34.71 10.28
C LEU A 26 -16.16 -33.85 9.04
N GLU A 27 -17.16 -33.55 8.21
CA GLU A 27 -17.00 -32.71 7.01
C GLU A 27 -16.73 -31.25 7.38
N ILE A 28 -17.43 -30.72 8.38
CA ILE A 28 -17.13 -29.39 8.94
C ILE A 28 -15.71 -29.37 9.51
N ALA A 29 -15.30 -30.42 10.23
CA ALA A 29 -13.94 -30.52 10.76
C ALA A 29 -12.88 -30.49 9.64
N PHE A 30 -13.09 -31.22 8.55
CA PHE A 30 -12.18 -31.20 7.39
C PHE A 30 -12.12 -29.84 6.70
N MET A 31 -13.26 -29.16 6.48
CA MET A 31 -13.29 -27.82 5.89
C MET A 31 -12.58 -26.79 6.78
N LEU A 32 -12.75 -26.86 8.10
CA LEU A 32 -12.07 -25.97 9.04
C LEU A 32 -10.56 -26.17 9.00
N VAL A 33 -10.08 -27.41 9.02
CA VAL A 33 -8.64 -27.71 8.93
C VAL A 33 -8.07 -27.20 7.61
N LEU A 34 -8.75 -27.45 6.49
CA LEU A 34 -8.32 -26.99 5.18
C LEU A 34 -8.30 -25.45 5.10
N GLY A 35 -9.33 -24.80 5.62
CA GLY A 35 -9.42 -23.33 5.65
C GLY A 35 -8.31 -22.70 6.48
N ILE A 36 -7.99 -23.25 7.65
CA ILE A 36 -6.87 -22.78 8.47
C ILE A 36 -5.54 -22.98 7.73
N PHE A 37 -5.33 -24.16 7.13
CA PHE A 37 -4.08 -24.46 6.43
C PHE A 37 -3.85 -23.53 5.23
N ILE A 38 -4.86 -23.33 4.39
CA ILE A 38 -4.79 -22.39 3.26
C ILE A 38 -4.61 -20.95 3.76
N GLY A 39 -5.34 -20.58 4.81
CA GLY A 39 -5.23 -19.25 5.43
C GLY A 39 -3.81 -18.93 5.88
N LEU A 40 -3.13 -19.87 6.54
CA LEU A 40 -1.74 -19.69 6.98
C LEU A 40 -0.77 -19.45 5.82
N LEU A 41 -0.90 -20.21 4.72
CA LEU A 41 -0.07 -20.03 3.53
C LEU A 41 -0.39 -18.74 2.76
N ALA A 42 -1.66 -18.34 2.74
CA ALA A 42 -2.09 -17.12 2.07
C ALA A 42 -1.55 -15.86 2.77
N VAL A 43 -1.49 -15.85 4.11
CA VAL A 43 -0.99 -14.71 4.88
C VAL A 43 0.47 -14.40 4.56
N THR A 44 1.34 -15.41 4.53
CA THR A 44 2.77 -15.18 4.27
C THR A 44 3.00 -14.62 2.86
N LYS A 45 2.33 -15.19 1.85
CA LYS A 45 2.40 -14.71 0.47
C LYS A 45 1.82 -13.30 0.30
N TYR A 46 0.74 -13.00 1.01
CA TYR A 46 0.16 -11.66 1.01
C TYR A 46 1.12 -10.61 1.57
N LEU A 47 1.83 -10.92 2.65
CA LEU A 47 2.81 -10.00 3.26
C LEU A 47 4.01 -9.76 2.32
N GLU A 48 4.56 -10.82 1.70
CA GLU A 48 5.65 -10.69 0.71
C GLU A 48 5.25 -9.79 -0.46
N LEU A 49 4.07 -10.01 -1.05
CA LEU A 49 3.59 -9.23 -2.19
C LEU A 49 3.31 -7.78 -1.82
N SER A 50 2.77 -7.54 -0.62
CA SER A 50 2.46 -6.20 -0.15
C SER A 50 3.72 -5.35 0.06
N THR A 51 4.78 -5.95 0.63
CA THR A 51 6.07 -5.27 0.79
C THR A 51 6.71 -4.97 -0.57
N ALA A 52 6.77 -5.96 -1.46
CA ALA A 52 7.33 -5.77 -2.80
C ALA A 52 6.57 -4.70 -3.62
N ALA A 53 5.25 -4.63 -3.48
CA ALA A 53 4.45 -3.60 -4.14
C ALA A 53 4.75 -2.19 -3.59
N LYS A 54 4.95 -2.05 -2.27
CA LYS A 54 5.31 -0.76 -1.65
C LYS A 54 6.67 -0.26 -2.13
N GLU A 55 7.67 -1.14 -2.16
CA GLU A 55 9.00 -0.84 -2.67
C GLU A 55 8.97 -0.49 -4.16
N ALA A 56 8.17 -1.20 -4.96
CA ALA A 56 8.03 -0.92 -6.39
C ALA A 56 7.36 0.45 -6.69
N MET A 57 6.53 0.97 -5.80
CA MET A 57 5.90 2.29 -5.95
C MET A 57 6.80 3.45 -5.55
N GLU A 58 7.83 3.20 -4.73
CA GLU A 58 8.69 4.25 -4.18
C GLU A 58 9.34 5.12 -5.26
N PRO A 59 9.98 4.59 -6.32
CA PRO A 59 10.62 5.43 -7.34
C PRO A 59 9.63 6.37 -8.03
N GLY A 60 8.40 5.89 -8.28
CA GLY A 60 7.35 6.69 -8.91
C GLY A 60 6.88 7.83 -8.00
N LEU A 61 6.77 7.60 -6.70
CA LEU A 61 6.43 8.64 -5.73
C LEU A 61 7.55 9.68 -5.60
N ILE A 62 8.80 9.24 -5.52
CA ILE A 62 9.96 10.15 -5.43
C ILE A 62 10.04 11.06 -6.65
N GLU A 63 9.87 10.50 -7.84
CA GLU A 63 9.88 11.29 -9.06
C GLU A 63 8.66 12.21 -9.16
N GLY A 64 7.49 11.76 -8.69
CA GLY A 64 6.31 12.61 -8.55
C GLY A 64 6.56 13.82 -7.64
N VAL A 65 7.21 13.62 -6.49
CA VAL A 65 7.58 14.72 -5.59
C VAL A 65 8.57 15.68 -6.26
N ARG A 66 9.59 15.17 -6.94
CA ARG A 66 10.56 16.01 -7.69
C ARG A 66 9.89 16.84 -8.77
N SER A 67 8.99 16.22 -9.54
CA SER A 67 8.20 16.91 -10.55
C SER A 67 7.30 17.98 -9.93
N GLY A 68 6.66 17.69 -8.80
CA GLY A 68 5.86 18.65 -8.04
C GLY A 68 6.67 19.85 -7.53
N ILE A 69 7.89 19.63 -7.04
CA ILE A 69 8.80 20.70 -6.61
C ILE A 69 9.18 21.59 -7.81
N ALA A 70 9.50 20.99 -8.96
CA ALA A 70 9.81 21.74 -10.18
C ALA A 70 8.61 22.57 -10.66
N ALA A 71 7.40 21.99 -10.64
CA ALA A 71 6.17 22.70 -10.99
C ALA A 71 5.89 23.88 -10.04
N TYR A 72 6.08 23.69 -8.74
CA TYR A 72 5.96 24.76 -7.75
C TYR A 72 6.93 25.92 -8.06
N ALA A 73 8.16 25.61 -8.47
CA ALA A 73 9.17 26.62 -8.80
C ALA A 73 8.82 27.45 -10.03
N GLU A 74 8.30 26.80 -11.08
CA GLU A 74 7.81 27.51 -12.27
C GLU A 74 6.59 28.38 -11.95
N GLU A 75 5.67 27.89 -11.12
CA GLU A 75 4.53 28.69 -10.65
C GLU A 75 4.99 29.90 -9.83
N ALA A 76 5.92 29.72 -8.89
CA ALA A 76 6.48 30.80 -8.09
C ALA A 76 7.17 31.87 -8.96
N LYS A 77 7.93 31.43 -9.97
CA LYS A 77 8.59 32.30 -10.93
C LYS A 77 7.58 33.10 -11.77
N SER A 78 6.51 32.46 -12.23
CA SER A 78 5.45 33.13 -13.01
C SER A 78 4.73 34.22 -12.20
N ARG A 79 4.68 34.08 -10.88
CA ARG A 79 4.08 35.04 -9.94
C ARG A 79 5.05 36.13 -9.49
N GLY A 80 6.31 36.10 -9.92
CA GLY A 80 7.33 37.05 -9.49
C GLY A 80 7.82 36.85 -8.06
N ASN A 81 7.66 35.65 -7.50
CA ASN A 81 8.17 35.35 -6.16
C ASN A 81 9.69 35.17 -6.19
N ASN A 82 10.39 35.82 -5.26
CA ASN A 82 11.84 35.63 -5.10
C ASN A 82 12.19 34.26 -4.50
N LYS A 83 11.26 33.64 -3.78
CA LYS A 83 11.42 32.31 -3.20
C LYS A 83 10.78 31.28 -4.13
N LEU A 84 11.63 30.57 -4.87
CA LEU A 84 11.20 29.60 -5.88
C LEU A 84 10.72 28.29 -5.27
N PHE A 85 11.28 27.86 -4.15
CA PHE A 85 10.96 26.57 -3.53
C PHE A 85 10.33 26.75 -2.15
N PRO A 86 9.43 25.86 -1.72
CA PRO A 86 8.85 25.94 -0.39
C PRO A 86 9.91 25.63 0.69
N SER A 87 9.77 26.17 1.90
CA SER A 87 10.71 25.84 3.01
C SER A 87 10.55 24.43 3.56
N THR A 88 9.37 23.83 3.36
CA THR A 88 8.98 22.47 3.75
C THR A 88 8.06 21.92 2.66
N LEU A 89 8.00 20.60 2.51
CA LEU A 89 7.11 19.97 1.52
C LEU A 89 5.70 19.68 2.07
N ASP A 90 5.55 19.73 3.38
CA ASP A 90 4.29 19.57 4.10
C ASP A 90 4.38 20.18 5.50
N ASP A 91 3.24 20.19 6.19
CA ASP A 91 3.09 20.61 7.59
C ASP A 91 2.93 19.42 8.54
N ALA A 92 3.18 18.21 8.05
CA ALA A 92 2.96 17.00 8.83
C ALA A 92 3.95 16.89 9.99
N ALA A 93 3.47 16.32 11.08
CA ALA A 93 4.28 16.04 12.25
C ALA A 93 5.29 14.91 11.95
N SER A 94 6.37 14.85 12.74
CA SER A 94 7.26 13.69 12.71
C SER A 94 6.48 12.44 13.12
N GLY A 95 6.74 11.31 12.45
CA GLY A 95 6.02 10.06 12.63
C GLY A 95 5.57 9.46 11.30
N ALA A 96 4.74 8.42 11.35
CA ALA A 96 4.23 7.75 10.17
C ALA A 96 3.23 8.63 9.40
N ALA A 97 3.24 8.53 8.07
CA ALA A 97 2.24 9.17 7.22
C ALA A 97 0.83 8.66 7.58
N THR A 98 -0.15 9.56 7.66
CA THR A 98 -1.55 9.17 7.90
C THR A 98 -2.49 9.85 6.91
N PRO A 99 -3.70 9.31 6.67
CA PRO A 99 -4.68 9.99 5.82
C PRO A 99 -5.10 11.38 6.35
N ARG A 100 -4.93 11.63 7.65
CA ARG A 100 -5.22 12.92 8.29
C ARG A 100 -4.04 13.89 8.24
N ASP A 101 -2.83 13.36 8.08
CA ASP A 101 -1.58 14.10 8.05
C ASP A 101 -0.67 13.55 6.93
N PRO A 102 -1.04 13.78 5.66
CA PRO A 102 -0.31 13.25 4.51
C PRO A 102 0.95 14.08 4.24
N PHE A 103 1.99 13.43 3.73
CA PHE A 103 3.24 14.10 3.35
C PHE A 103 3.16 14.76 1.98
N PHE A 104 4.07 15.70 1.74
CA PHE A 104 4.26 16.39 0.45
C PHE A 104 3.06 17.18 -0.08
N GLY A 105 2.08 17.53 0.76
CA GLY A 105 0.86 18.21 0.36
C GLY A 105 1.05 19.63 -0.21
N ARG A 106 2.25 20.22 -0.13
CA ARG A 106 2.56 21.52 -0.75
C ARG A 106 2.98 21.40 -2.22
N VAL A 107 3.40 20.21 -2.65
CA VAL A 107 3.94 19.97 -4.01
C VAL A 107 3.18 18.89 -4.77
N LEU A 108 2.39 18.06 -4.08
CA LEU A 108 1.47 17.11 -4.68
C LEU A 108 0.02 17.54 -4.43
N GLU A 109 -0.81 17.43 -5.46
CA GLU A 109 -2.27 17.65 -5.34
C GLU A 109 -2.90 16.67 -4.33
N LYS A 110 -2.41 15.42 -4.35
CA LYS A 110 -2.73 14.38 -3.37
C LYS A 110 -1.47 14.02 -2.62
N GLY A 111 -1.39 14.44 -1.36
CA GLY A 111 -0.28 14.07 -0.48
C GLY A 111 -0.16 12.55 -0.29
N VAL A 112 1.00 12.11 0.19
CA VAL A 112 1.31 10.69 0.42
C VAL A 112 0.87 10.28 1.82
N ALA A 113 -0.09 9.36 1.88
CA ALA A 113 -0.57 8.72 3.11
C ALA A 113 -0.36 7.19 3.10
N VAL A 114 0.61 6.73 2.30
CA VAL A 114 0.90 5.31 2.14
C VAL A 114 1.75 4.81 3.31
N GLU A 115 1.36 3.66 3.85
CA GLU A 115 2.09 2.99 4.94
C GLU A 115 3.56 2.70 4.53
N GLY A 116 4.49 2.92 5.46
CA GLY A 116 5.93 2.74 5.25
C GLY A 116 6.68 4.06 5.12
N TRP A 117 5.99 5.14 4.73
CA TRP A 117 6.57 6.49 4.79
C TRP A 117 6.52 7.02 6.23
N SER A 118 7.63 7.59 6.68
CA SER A 118 7.71 8.28 7.98
C SER A 118 8.52 9.56 7.85
N LYS A 119 8.16 10.59 8.62
CA LYS A 119 8.90 11.83 8.71
C LYS A 119 9.75 11.79 9.97
N LEU A 120 11.07 11.87 9.79
CA LEU A 120 12.03 11.89 10.90
C LEU A 120 12.04 13.29 11.53
N GLU A 121 12.22 14.29 10.69
CA GLU A 121 12.25 15.70 11.04
C GLU A 121 11.79 16.56 9.85
N ARG A 122 11.82 17.89 10.00
CA ARG A 122 11.16 18.87 9.11
C ARG A 122 11.32 18.59 7.61
N ASN A 123 12.50 18.19 7.17
CA ASN A 123 12.84 17.95 5.76
C ASN A 123 13.45 16.56 5.51
N HIS A 124 13.29 15.62 6.44
CA HIS A 124 13.88 14.29 6.35
C HIS A 124 12.79 13.24 6.42
N TYR A 125 12.75 12.39 5.40
CA TYR A 125 11.72 11.39 5.21
C TYR A 125 12.34 10.01 5.09
N LEU A 126 11.83 9.06 5.84
CA LEU A 126 12.12 7.64 5.72
C LEU A 126 11.14 7.04 4.70
N THR A 127 11.69 6.40 3.69
CA THR A 127 10.95 5.68 2.65
C THR A 127 10.52 4.29 3.13
N PRO A 128 9.54 3.65 2.45
CA PRO A 128 9.16 2.26 2.74
C PRO A 128 10.33 1.27 2.65
N SER A 129 11.32 1.51 1.77
CA SER A 129 12.52 0.68 1.66
C SER A 129 13.55 0.94 2.78
N GLY A 130 13.27 1.86 3.71
CA GLY A 130 14.16 2.20 4.82
C GLY A 130 15.28 3.20 4.46
N ASN A 131 15.28 3.76 3.25
CA ASN A 131 16.20 4.82 2.87
C ASN A 131 15.73 6.18 3.38
N THR A 132 16.65 7.05 3.76
CA THR A 132 16.35 8.43 4.14
C THR A 132 16.48 9.35 2.93
N ILE A 133 15.52 10.24 2.74
CA ILE A 133 15.54 11.30 1.73
C ILE A 133 15.53 12.65 2.44
N VAL A 134 16.35 13.58 1.96
CA VAL A 134 16.47 14.94 2.45
C VAL A 134 15.96 15.91 1.39
N TYR A 135 15.13 16.85 1.82
CA TYR A 135 14.70 17.98 1.02
C TYR A 135 15.56 19.22 1.32
N HIS A 136 16.14 19.80 0.27
CA HIS A 136 16.94 21.02 0.36
C HIS A 136 16.14 22.22 -0.17
N PRO A 137 15.57 23.07 0.70
CA PRO A 137 14.70 24.17 0.28
C PRO A 137 15.43 25.27 -0.50
N GLU A 138 16.76 25.37 -0.38
CA GLU A 138 17.56 26.38 -1.10
C GLU A 138 17.77 26.01 -2.57
N SER A 139 17.91 24.71 -2.87
CA SER A 139 18.14 24.19 -4.23
C SER A 139 16.90 23.54 -4.85
N GLY A 140 15.88 23.21 -4.06
CA GLY A 140 14.74 22.42 -4.48
C GLY A 140 15.04 20.93 -4.63
N GLU A 141 16.22 20.47 -4.19
CA GLU A 141 16.63 19.09 -4.37
C GLU A 141 15.94 18.14 -3.39
N PHE A 142 15.59 16.94 -3.88
CA PHE A 142 14.99 15.86 -3.10
C PHE A 142 15.78 14.58 -3.34
N LEU A 143 16.74 14.32 -2.46
CA LEU A 143 17.83 13.36 -2.68
C LEU A 143 17.96 12.38 -1.52
N TYR A 144 18.39 11.16 -1.81
CA TYR A 144 18.76 10.20 -0.77
C TYR A 144 19.90 10.78 0.08
N SER A 145 19.79 10.64 1.40
CA SER A 145 20.87 10.99 2.31
C SER A 145 22.04 10.05 2.07
N SER A 146 23.24 10.60 1.86
CA SER A 146 24.48 9.84 1.73
C SER A 146 24.89 9.13 3.02
N ASP A 147 24.18 9.39 4.12
CA ASP A 147 24.35 8.73 5.41
C ASP A 147 23.81 7.30 5.29
N THR A 148 24.57 6.48 4.57
CA THR A 148 24.37 5.05 4.48
C THR A 148 24.62 4.54 5.88
N GLY A 149 23.55 4.34 6.64
CA GLY A 149 23.58 3.58 7.87
C GLY A 149 24.24 2.25 7.57
N SER A 150 25.53 2.13 7.90
CA SER A 150 26.26 0.89 8.07
C SER A 150 25.65 0.14 9.25
N SER A 151 24.41 -0.31 9.10
CA SER A 151 23.89 -1.45 9.84
C SER A 151 23.77 -2.59 8.84
N MET A 152 24.91 -3.17 8.48
CA MET A 152 24.88 -4.58 8.11
C MET A 152 24.23 -5.33 9.28
N PRO A 153 23.30 -6.27 9.04
CA PRO A 153 22.87 -7.16 10.09
C PRO A 153 24.11 -7.89 10.62
N VAL A 154 24.46 -7.66 11.89
CA VAL A 154 25.43 -8.48 12.60
C VAL A 154 24.90 -9.90 12.54
N ALA A 155 25.60 -10.78 11.83
CA ALA A 155 25.28 -12.20 11.82
C ALA A 155 25.25 -12.69 13.28
N PRO A 156 24.22 -13.45 13.69
CA PRO A 156 24.19 -14.00 15.03
C PRO A 156 25.44 -14.86 15.23
N ASP A 157 26.22 -14.51 16.25
CA ASP A 157 27.37 -15.29 16.68
C ASP A 157 26.88 -16.70 16.98
N LYS A 158 27.39 -17.68 16.23
CA LYS A 158 26.94 -19.06 16.35
C LYS A 158 27.59 -19.64 17.61
N PRO A 159 26.82 -20.29 18.50
CA PRO A 159 27.39 -20.94 19.68
C PRO A 159 28.33 -22.09 19.33
#